data_AF-A0A396JC45-F1
#
_entry.id   AF-A0A396JC45-F1
#
_cell.length_a   1.000
_cell.length_b   1.000
_cell.length_c   1.000
_cell.angle_alpha   90.00
_cell.angle_beta   90.00
_cell.angle_gamma   90.00
#
_symmetry.space_group_name_H-M   'P 1'
#
loop_
_entity.id
_entity.type
_entity.pdbx_description
1 polymer ?
#
loop_
_entity_poly.entity_id
_entity_poly.type
_entity_poly.pdbx_seq_one_letter_code
_entity_poly.pdbx_strand_id
1 'polypeptide(L)'
;MGSSGMLGPCKVFKGKKMPGRMGGKQRTVKNLWVYKIDPARNLMWVKGQVPGATGNFVFIKDAVYEKPDTSILPFPTYFVPEDEDTDDMKPLVADLGDVDPFMVTD
;
A
#
# COMPACT_ATOMS: atom_id res chain seq x y z
N MET A 1 -3.76 21.91 23.47
CA MET A 1 -2.95 23.11 23.14
C MET A 1 -2.55 23.74 24.47
N GLY A 2 -1.25 23.75 24.78
CA GLY A 2 -0.71 24.27 26.04
C GLY A 2 0.29 25.40 25.79
N SER A 3 1.23 25.63 26.70
CA SER A 3 2.24 26.68 26.54
C SER A 3 3.05 26.53 25.24
N SER A 4 3.06 27.59 24.45
CA SER A 4 3.80 27.63 23.19
C SER A 4 5.27 28.02 23.36
N GLY A 5 5.64 28.67 24.48
CA GLY A 5 6.96 29.23 24.73
C GLY A 5 7.58 28.81 26.06
N MET A 6 8.87 29.11 26.20
CA MET A 6 9.65 28.98 27.43
C MET A 6 10.38 30.31 27.65
N LEU A 7 10.57 30.73 28.90
CA LEU A 7 11.05 32.08 29.26
C LEU A 7 12.40 32.47 28.63
N GLY A 8 13.28 31.50 28.32
CA GLY A 8 14.59 31.75 27.71
C GLY A 8 14.51 32.15 26.23
N PRO A 9 14.09 31.25 25.33
CA PRO A 9 13.85 31.60 23.95
C PRO A 9 12.48 32.30 23.84
N CYS A 10 12.46 33.63 23.84
CA CYS A 10 11.27 34.47 23.59
C CYS A 10 10.68 34.32 22.16
N LYS A 11 10.64 33.11 21.61
CA LYS A 11 10.01 32.77 20.33
C LYS A 11 9.47 31.36 20.35
N VAL A 12 8.47 31.10 19.51
CA VAL A 12 8.03 29.73 19.22
C VAL A 12 9.02 29.10 18.23
N PHE A 13 9.46 27.87 18.52
CA PHE A 13 10.33 27.12 17.61
C PHE A 13 9.59 26.74 16.32
N LYS A 14 10.27 26.88 15.18
CA LYS A 14 9.75 26.43 13.88
C LYS A 14 9.45 24.93 13.95
N GLY A 15 8.32 24.51 13.37
CA GLY A 15 7.87 23.12 13.41
C GLY A 15 7.11 22.71 14.67
N LYS A 16 6.87 23.63 15.62
CA LYS A 16 5.95 23.37 16.74
C LYS A 16 4.56 22.98 16.19
N LYS A 17 4.01 21.87 16.69
CA LYS A 17 2.69 21.37 16.30
C LYS A 17 1.62 22.40 16.72
N MET A 18 0.96 22.98 15.72
CA MET A 18 -0.13 23.94 15.85
C MET A 18 -1.28 23.50 14.93
N PRO A 19 -2.53 23.95 15.18
CA PRO A 19 -3.66 23.63 14.31
C PRO A 19 -3.39 24.15 12.89
N GLY A 20 -3.89 23.39 11.91
CA GLY A 20 -3.74 23.67 10.49
C GLY A 20 -4.47 22.64 9.67
N ARG A 21 -4.34 22.73 8.33
CA ARG A 21 -4.99 21.78 7.41
C ARG A 21 -4.49 20.35 7.65
N MET A 22 -5.40 19.46 8.00
CA MET A 22 -5.17 18.01 8.04
C MET A 22 -5.58 17.37 6.70
N GLY A 23 -4.79 16.41 6.21
CA GLY A 23 -5.03 15.74 4.93
C GLY A 23 -4.54 16.50 3.69
N GLY A 24 -4.93 16.03 2.50
CA GLY A 24 -4.53 16.61 1.20
C GLY A 24 -3.04 16.42 0.84
N LYS A 25 -2.34 15.55 1.55
CA LYS A 25 -0.94 15.21 1.30
C LYS A 25 -0.87 13.80 0.74
N GLN A 26 0.00 13.57 -0.24
CA GLN A 26 0.29 12.23 -0.72
C GLN A 26 0.98 11.41 0.37
N ARG A 27 0.45 10.21 0.62
CA ARG A 27 0.98 9.26 1.59
C ARG A 27 1.04 7.88 0.95
N THR A 28 1.97 7.06 1.41
CA THR A 28 2.16 5.69 0.93
C THR A 28 2.15 4.78 2.14
N VAL A 29 1.26 3.78 2.12
CA VAL A 29 1.33 2.64 3.05
C VAL A 29 2.29 1.63 2.43
N LYS A 30 3.20 1.09 3.22
CA LYS A 30 4.29 0.21 2.77
C LYS A 30 4.00 -1.24 3.12
N ASN A 31 4.60 -2.17 2.38
CA ASN A 31 4.56 -3.63 2.62
C ASN A 31 3.12 -4.16 2.77
N LEU A 32 2.21 -3.79 1.87
CA LEU A 32 0.91 -4.44 1.81
C LEU A 32 1.01 -5.71 0.97
N TRP A 33 0.32 -6.74 1.41
CA TRP A 33 0.28 -8.03 0.74
C TRP A 33 -0.83 -8.05 -0.30
N VAL A 34 -0.54 -8.60 -1.48
CA VAL A 34 -1.54 -8.87 -2.51
C VAL A 34 -2.20 -10.21 -2.19
N TYR A 35 -3.52 -10.20 -1.99
CA TYR A 35 -4.28 -11.38 -1.59
C TYR A 35 -4.80 -12.17 -2.78
N LYS A 36 -5.35 -11.46 -3.77
CA LYS A 36 -5.98 -12.05 -4.94
C LYS A 36 -5.80 -11.13 -6.13
N ILE A 37 -5.62 -11.71 -7.30
CA ILE A 37 -5.63 -11.03 -8.60
C ILE A 37 -6.68 -11.73 -9.47
N ASP A 38 -7.60 -10.95 -10.03
CA ASP A 38 -8.58 -11.41 -11.00
C ASP A 38 -8.24 -10.75 -12.35
N PRO A 39 -7.51 -11.47 -13.22
CA PRO A 39 -7.05 -10.92 -14.50
C PRO A 39 -8.21 -10.64 -15.47
N ALA A 40 -9.29 -11.43 -15.45
CA ALA A 40 -10.44 -11.22 -16.33
C ALA A 40 -11.10 -9.84 -16.11
N ARG A 41 -11.12 -9.38 -14.85
CA ARG A 41 -11.72 -8.09 -14.47
C ARG A 41 -10.70 -6.98 -14.23
N ASN A 42 -9.40 -7.28 -14.36
CA ASN A 42 -8.31 -6.41 -13.94
C ASN A 42 -8.46 -5.90 -12.49
N LEU A 43 -8.92 -6.76 -11.58
CA LEU A 43 -9.12 -6.44 -10.17
C LEU A 43 -8.00 -7.03 -9.31
N MET A 44 -7.56 -6.25 -8.33
CA MET A 44 -6.55 -6.66 -7.36
C MET A 44 -7.08 -6.42 -5.94
N TRP A 45 -6.94 -7.42 -5.08
CA TRP A 45 -7.22 -7.31 -3.66
C TRP A 45 -5.93 -7.17 -2.90
N VAL A 46 -5.88 -6.12 -2.08
CA VAL A 46 -4.76 -5.84 -1.20
C VAL A 46 -5.24 -6.02 0.23
N LYS A 47 -4.40 -6.68 1.04
CA LYS A 47 -4.65 -6.88 2.46
C LYS A 47 -4.16 -5.66 3.23
N GLY A 48 -5.11 -4.87 3.75
CA GLY A 48 -4.83 -3.68 4.54
C GLY A 48 -5.65 -2.46 4.08
N GLN A 49 -5.12 -1.27 4.36
CA GLN A 49 -5.80 0.00 4.09
C GLN A 49 -5.08 0.80 3.00
N VAL A 50 -5.85 1.38 2.09
CA VAL A 50 -5.35 2.24 1.02
C VAL A 50 -5.66 3.71 1.36
N PRO A 51 -4.69 4.62 1.26
CA PRO A 51 -4.92 6.02 1.60
C PRO A 51 -5.79 6.71 0.55
N GLY A 52 -6.92 7.27 0.98
CA GLY A 52 -7.84 8.02 0.12
C GLY A 52 -9.27 7.52 0.25
N ALA A 53 -10.20 8.22 -0.40
CA ALA A 53 -11.57 7.75 -0.54
C ALA A 53 -11.69 6.79 -1.73
N THR A 54 -12.72 5.94 -1.72
CA THR A 54 -13.04 5.04 -2.83
C THR A 54 -13.25 5.82 -4.14
N GLY A 55 -12.69 5.32 -5.24
CA GLY A 55 -12.78 5.95 -6.56
C GLY A 55 -11.66 6.93 -6.89
N ASN A 56 -10.79 7.27 -5.93
CA ASN A 56 -9.60 8.06 -6.21
C ASN A 56 -8.48 7.20 -6.84
N PHE A 57 -7.61 7.86 -7.58
CA PHE A 57 -6.41 7.25 -8.14
C PHE A 57 -5.40 6.90 -7.04
N VAL A 58 -4.75 5.74 -7.23
CA VAL A 58 -3.71 5.22 -6.35
C VAL A 58 -2.51 4.81 -7.19
N PHE A 59 -1.32 5.07 -6.68
CA PHE A 59 -0.08 4.61 -7.29
C PHE A 59 0.39 3.33 -6.61
N ILE A 60 0.53 2.26 -7.38
CA ILE A 60 1.03 0.96 -6.92
C ILE A 60 2.44 0.78 -7.49
N LYS A 61 3.34 0.28 -6.65
CA LYS A 61 4.72 -0.04 -6.99
C LYS A 61 5.19 -1.19 -6.12
N ASP A 62 6.24 -1.87 -6.55
CA ASP A 62 6.86 -2.93 -5.77
C ASP A 62 7.37 -2.42 -4.41
N ALA A 63 7.33 -3.31 -3.43
CA ALA A 63 7.79 -3.01 -2.08
C ALA A 63 9.30 -2.75 -2.06
N VAL A 64 9.72 -1.78 -1.25
CA VAL A 64 11.14 -1.39 -1.16
C VAL A 64 11.88 -2.16 -0.05
N TYR A 65 11.19 -2.51 1.03
CA TYR A 65 11.79 -3.11 2.24
C TYR A 65 11.74 -4.63 2.18
N GLU A 66 10.54 -5.20 2.07
CA GLU A 66 10.34 -6.64 1.85
C GLU A 66 10.10 -6.85 0.37
N LYS A 67 11.21 -6.93 -0.39
CA LYS A 67 11.11 -7.14 -1.83
C LYS A 67 10.62 -8.57 -2.09
N PRO A 68 9.66 -8.76 -3.00
CA PRO A 68 9.37 -10.11 -3.47
C PRO A 68 10.61 -10.68 -4.16
N ASP A 69 10.69 -12.01 -4.20
CA ASP A 69 11.77 -12.69 -4.91
C ASP A 69 11.67 -12.37 -6.41
N THR A 70 12.58 -11.52 -6.88
CA THR A 70 12.60 -11.03 -8.26
C THR A 70 12.85 -12.13 -9.29
N SER A 71 13.37 -13.28 -8.86
CA SER A 71 13.63 -14.41 -9.77
C SER A 71 12.36 -15.12 -10.23
N ILE A 72 11.29 -15.06 -9.43
CA ILE A 72 10.01 -15.75 -9.66
C ILE A 72 9.08 -14.87 -10.53
N LEU A 73 9.28 -13.55 -10.52
CA LEU A 73 8.40 -12.61 -11.18
C LEU A 73 8.74 -12.44 -12.67
N PRO A 74 7.74 -12.36 -13.57
CA PRO A 74 7.98 -12.12 -14.98
C PRO A 74 8.46 -10.68 -15.23
N PHE A 75 9.64 -10.53 -15.82
CA PHE A 75 10.20 -9.24 -16.26
C PHE A 75 10.11 -9.12 -17.79
N PRO A 76 9.78 -7.94 -18.36
CA PRO A 76 9.48 -6.65 -17.73
C PRO A 76 8.10 -6.56 -17.07
N THR A 77 7.11 -7.29 -17.59
CA THR A 77 5.77 -7.42 -17.04
C THR A 77 5.20 -8.79 -17.43
N TYR A 78 4.09 -9.19 -16.82
CA TYR A 78 3.31 -10.34 -17.29
C TYR A 78 2.75 -10.07 -18.70
N PHE A 79 2.94 -11.01 -19.62
CA PHE A 79 2.34 -10.99 -20.96
C PHE A 79 1.20 -12.01 -20.99
N VAL A 80 0.06 -11.60 -21.53
CA VAL A 80 -1.05 -12.51 -21.81
C VAL A 80 -0.66 -13.33 -23.04
N PRO A 81 -0.57 -14.67 -22.95
CA PRO A 81 -0.31 -15.51 -24.12
C PRO A 81 -1.47 -15.41 -25.12
N GLU A 82 -1.17 -15.37 -26.42
CA GLU A 82 -2.16 -15.15 -27.49
C GLU A 82 -3.23 -16.26 -27.57
N ASP A 83 -2.93 -17.44 -27.02
CA ASP A 83 -3.80 -18.62 -27.06
C ASP A 83 -4.84 -18.68 -25.92
N GLU A 84 -4.77 -17.77 -24.93
CA GLU A 84 -5.71 -17.73 -23.80
C GLU A 84 -6.53 -16.43 -23.79
N ASP A 85 -7.85 -16.55 -23.97
CA ASP A 85 -8.78 -15.44 -23.81
C ASP A 85 -8.82 -14.97 -22.35
N THR A 86 -8.69 -13.65 -22.14
CA THR A 86 -8.66 -13.03 -20.79
C THR A 86 -9.86 -13.37 -19.92
N ASP A 87 -11.01 -13.68 -20.51
CA ASP A 87 -12.26 -13.99 -19.80
C ASP A 87 -12.22 -15.35 -19.09
N ASP A 88 -11.37 -16.28 -19.52
CA ASP A 88 -11.26 -17.63 -18.96
C ASP A 88 -10.17 -17.78 -17.90
N MET A 89 -9.39 -16.73 -17.65
CA MET A 89 -8.32 -16.78 -16.67
C MET A 89 -8.87 -16.90 -15.25
N LYS A 90 -8.47 -17.97 -14.56
CA LYS A 90 -8.84 -18.20 -13.17
C LYS A 90 -8.19 -17.13 -12.27
N PRO A 91 -8.90 -16.67 -11.22
CA PRO A 91 -8.31 -15.76 -10.28
C PRO A 91 -7.15 -16.41 -9.54
N LEU A 92 -6.01 -15.72 -9.49
CA LEU A 92 -4.83 -16.11 -8.74
C LEU A 92 -5.02 -15.68 -7.28
N VAL A 93 -4.99 -16.62 -6.36
CA VAL A 93 -5.07 -16.36 -4.92
C VAL A 93 -3.71 -16.67 -4.32
N ALA A 94 -3.20 -15.79 -3.47
CA ALA A 94 -1.97 -16.05 -2.74
C ALA A 94 -2.16 -17.20 -1.76
N ASP A 95 -1.19 -18.10 -1.66
CA ASP A 95 -1.20 -19.18 -0.69
C ASP A 95 -1.27 -18.58 0.72
N LEU A 96 -2.41 -18.77 1.40
CA LEU A 96 -2.53 -18.42 2.80
C LEU A 96 -1.77 -19.47 3.61
N GLY A 97 -0.75 -19.05 4.34
CA GLY A 97 -0.28 -19.85 5.48
C GLY A 97 -1.43 -20.04 6.48
N ASP A 98 -1.33 -21.09 7.31
CA ASP A 98 -2.37 -21.45 8.29
C ASP A 98 -2.77 -20.28 9.23
N VAL A 99 -1.83 -19.35 9.45
CA VAL A 99 -2.04 -18.15 10.27
C VAL A 99 -1.64 -16.91 9.49
N ASP A 100 -2.52 -15.91 9.52
CA ASP A 100 -2.24 -14.58 8.97
C ASP A 100 -1.04 -13.93 9.70
N PRO A 101 0.04 -13.54 9.00
CA PRO A 101 1.20 -12.86 9.60
C PRO A 101 0.86 -11.61 10.42
N PHE A 102 -0.28 -10.96 10.16
CA PHE A 102 -0.76 -9.81 10.94
C PHE A 102 -1.57 -10.19 12.19
N MET A 103 -2.05 -11.43 12.26
CA MET A 103 -2.75 -11.98 13.44
C MET A 103 -1.81 -12.78 14.34
N VAL A 104 -0.56 -13.02 13.92
CA VAL A 104 0.50 -13.48 14.81
C VAL A 104 0.84 -12.34 15.75
N THR A 105 0.21 -12.33 16.92
CA THR A 105 0.67 -11.52 18.05
C THR A 105 2.05 -12.04 18.48
N ASP A 106 3.02 -11.13 18.63
CA ASP A 106 4.27 -11.41 19.36
C ASP A 106 4.00 -12.01 20.75
#